data_AF-A0A527Y2N8-F1
#
_entry.id   AF-A0A527Y2N8-F1
#
_cell.length_a   1.000
_cell.length_b   1.000
_cell.length_c   1.000
_cell.angle_alpha   90.00
_cell.angle_beta   90.00
_cell.angle_gamma   90.00
#
_symmetry.space_group_name_H-M   'P 1'
#
loop_
_entity.id
_entity.type
_entity.pdbx_description
1 polymer ?
#
loop_
_entity_poly.entity_id
_entity_poly.type
_entity_poly.pdbx_seq_one_letter_code
_entity_poly.pdbx_strand_id
1 'polypeptide(L)'
;QLADLDGQIRNEAQKIIRGLSAQAQTAKAREDQLVVDVNTLKAASARAGEQQVQLDALQRDANVQRQQLESYMASYNAAASRKDRKYSPVAASLIAQAQVPSQPYFPKIGPITGAAAAASLLLMAIGTLLGELFSGRAMRPAPGARFENIEQV
;
A
#
# COMPACT_ATOMS: atom_id res chain seq x y z
N GLN A 1 46.90 12.58 88.73
CA GLN A 1 47.42 11.81 87.58
C GLN A 1 46.33 11.49 86.56
N LEU A 2 45.13 11.07 86.98
CA LEU A 2 43.98 10.87 86.05
C LEU A 2 43.57 12.12 85.24
N ALA A 3 43.54 13.30 85.85
CA ALA A 3 43.14 14.54 85.17
C ALA A 3 44.08 14.97 84.01
N ASP A 4 45.36 14.58 84.05
CA ASP A 4 46.32 14.87 82.99
C ASP A 4 46.10 13.94 81.78
N LEU A 5 45.79 12.66 82.04
CA LEU A 5 45.44 11.69 81.00
C LEU A 5 44.15 12.08 80.26
N ASP A 6 43.12 12.54 80.97
CA ASP A 6 41.88 13.05 80.36
C ASP A 6 42.13 14.28 79.47
N GLY A 7 43.05 15.16 79.89
CA GLY A 7 43.49 16.30 79.09
C GLY A 7 44.20 15.88 77.81
N GLN A 8 45.10 14.90 77.90
CA GLN A 8 45.82 14.34 76.74
C GLN A 8 44.88 13.64 75.75
N ILE A 9 43.92 12.84 76.24
CA ILE A 9 42.92 12.16 75.40
C ILE A 9 42.07 13.18 74.63
N ARG A 10 41.61 14.25 75.29
CA ARG A 10 40.82 15.31 74.62
C ARG A 10 41.63 16.04 73.55
N ASN A 11 42.91 16.34 73.84
CA ASN A 11 43.79 16.99 72.89
C ASN A 11 44.05 16.10 71.67
N GLU A 12 44.27 14.80 71.87
CA GLU A 12 44.51 13.85 70.79
C GLU A 12 43.23 13.64 69.95
N ALA A 13 42.07 13.52 70.60
CA ALA A 13 40.79 13.48 69.90
C ALA A 13 40.54 14.74 69.05
N GLN A 14 40.84 15.93 69.57
CA GLN A 14 40.74 17.18 68.80
C GLN A 14 41.71 17.25 67.63
N LYS A 15 42.90 16.65 67.72
CA LYS A 15 43.83 16.54 66.58
C LYS A 15 43.24 15.61 65.51
N ILE A 16 42.71 14.45 65.91
CA ILE A 16 42.07 13.49 65.00
C ILE A 16 40.90 14.13 64.26
N ILE A 17 40.01 14.84 64.97
CA ILE A 17 38.86 15.53 64.36
C ILE A 17 39.32 16.59 63.35
N ARG A 18 40.36 17.37 63.69
CA ARG A 18 40.94 18.35 62.74
C ARG A 18 41.55 17.68 61.52
N GLY A 19 42.26 16.57 61.70
CA GLY A 19 42.80 15.77 60.60
C GLY A 19 41.71 15.22 59.68
N LEU A 20 40.65 14.64 60.27
CA LEU A 20 39.52 14.12 59.51
C LEU A 20 38.75 15.23 58.77
N SER A 21 38.56 16.40 59.39
CA SER A 21 37.96 17.56 58.74
C SER A 21 38.78 18.06 57.55
N ALA A 22 40.11 18.10 57.68
CA ALA A 22 41.00 18.50 56.59
C ALA A 22 40.99 17.47 55.44
N GLN A 23 40.95 16.17 55.76
CA GLN A 23 40.79 15.10 54.78
C GLN A 23 39.43 15.20 54.05
N ALA A 24 38.35 15.42 54.78
CA ALA A 24 37.01 15.60 54.21
C ALA A 24 36.94 16.82 53.28
N GLN A 25 37.55 17.95 53.66
CA GLN A 25 37.65 19.13 52.79
C GLN A 25 38.45 18.84 51.52
N THR A 26 39.57 18.12 51.64
CA THR A 26 40.38 17.71 50.48
C THR A 26 39.63 16.75 49.56
N ALA A 27 38.90 15.78 50.13
CA ALA A 27 38.07 14.84 49.38
C ALA A 27 36.95 15.57 48.63
N LYS A 28 36.28 16.52 49.29
CA LYS A 28 35.26 17.36 48.67
C LYS A 28 35.81 18.22 47.52
N ALA A 29 36.98 18.84 47.70
CA ALA A 29 37.61 19.59 46.62
C ALA A 29 37.96 18.70 45.40
N ARG A 30 38.36 17.44 45.63
CA ARG A 30 38.57 16.47 44.56
C ARG A 30 37.27 16.05 43.88
N GLU A 31 36.20 15.86 44.64
CA GLU A 31 34.88 15.56 44.10
C GLU A 31 34.40 16.70 43.19
N ASP A 32 34.50 17.95 43.66
CA ASP A 32 34.11 19.13 42.87
C ASP A 32 34.91 19.22 41.56
N GLN A 33 36.23 18.94 41.61
CA GLN A 33 37.07 18.88 40.41
C GLN A 33 36.64 17.75 39.46
N LEU A 34 36.38 16.55 39.98
CA LEU A 34 35.92 15.42 39.16
C LEU A 34 34.57 15.72 38.49
N VAL A 35 33.67 16.41 39.18
CA VAL A 35 32.38 16.84 38.60
C VAL A 35 32.61 17.81 37.44
N VAL A 36 33.54 18.76 37.57
CA VAL A 36 33.91 19.68 36.48
C VAL A 36 34.52 18.92 35.30
N ASP A 37 35.42 17.97 35.56
CA ASP A 37 36.08 17.17 34.53
C ASP A 37 35.06 16.31 33.76
N VAL A 38 34.13 15.66 34.47
CA VAL A 38 33.05 14.87 33.87
C VAL A 38 32.14 15.75 33.01
N ASN A 39 31.77 16.94 33.49
CA ASN A 39 30.95 17.86 32.71
C ASN A 39 31.67 18.33 31.44
N THR A 40 32.98 18.60 31.53
CA THR A 40 33.81 18.97 30.39
C THR A 40 33.90 17.83 29.37
N LEU A 41 34.16 16.60 29.83
CA LEU A 41 34.22 15.42 28.98
C LEU A 41 32.88 15.11 28.32
N LYS A 42 31.77 15.28 29.05
CA LYS A 42 30.41 15.13 28.51
C LYS A 42 30.14 16.16 27.41
N ALA A 43 30.52 17.41 27.60
CA ALA A 43 30.38 18.45 26.58
C ALA A 43 31.26 18.16 25.34
N ALA A 44 32.50 17.73 25.54
CA ALA A 44 33.39 17.33 24.45
C ALA A 44 32.83 16.13 23.66
N SER A 45 32.32 15.11 24.36
CA SER A 45 31.70 13.93 23.74
C SER A 45 30.43 14.27 22.97
N ALA A 46 29.60 15.18 23.49
CA ALA A 46 28.41 15.66 22.78
C ALA A 46 28.78 16.35 21.46
N ARG A 47 29.79 17.23 21.47
CA ARG A 47 30.30 17.89 20.25
C ARG A 47 30.88 16.89 19.26
N ALA A 48 31.66 15.92 19.73
CA ALA A 48 32.20 14.86 18.87
C ALA A 48 31.08 14.01 18.25
N GLY A 49 30.03 13.71 19.02
CA GLY A 49 28.84 13.01 18.52
C GLY A 49 28.10 13.80 17.44
N GLU A 50 27.90 15.10 17.63
CA GLU A 50 27.29 15.99 16.63
C GLU A 50 28.12 16.04 15.34
N GLN A 51 29.43 16.18 15.44
CA GLN A 51 30.36 16.16 14.30
C GLN A 51 30.32 14.82 13.55
N GLN A 52 30.25 13.69 14.27
CA GLN A 52 30.15 12.37 13.64
C GLN A 52 28.83 12.22 12.88
N VAL A 53 27.71 12.64 13.46
CA VAL A 53 26.40 12.59 12.77
C VAL A 53 26.41 13.46 11.52
N GLN A 54 27.02 14.65 11.59
CA GLN A 54 27.16 15.54 10.44
C GLN A 54 28.05 14.91 9.35
N LEU A 55 29.15 14.26 9.75
CA LEU A 55 30.03 13.54 8.82
C LEU A 55 29.29 12.38 8.14
N ASP A 56 28.57 11.57 8.90
CA ASP A 56 27.80 10.44 8.38
C ASP A 56 26.70 10.90 7.42
N ALA A 57 26.06 12.03 7.71
CA ALA A 57 25.10 12.67 6.80
C ALA A 57 25.76 13.08 5.48
N LEU A 58 26.91 13.76 5.54
CA LEU A 58 27.63 14.18 4.34
C LEU A 58 28.12 12.98 3.50
N GLN A 59 28.58 11.92 4.17
CA GLN A 59 28.97 10.68 3.51
C GLN A 59 27.78 9.97 2.85
N ARG A 60 26.62 9.96 3.51
CA ARG A 60 25.39 9.43 2.94
C ARG A 60 25.00 10.19 1.68
N ASP A 61 25.05 11.52 1.70
CA ASP A 61 24.75 12.37 0.53
C ASP A 61 25.73 12.13 -0.62
N ALA A 62 27.02 12.04 -0.32
CA ALA A 62 28.04 11.70 -1.32
C ALA A 62 27.81 10.30 -1.93
N ASN A 63 27.41 9.32 -1.11
CA ASN A 63 27.09 7.98 -1.59
C ASN A 63 25.84 7.95 -2.47
N VAL A 64 24.80 8.71 -2.12
CA VAL A 64 23.59 8.85 -2.96
C VAL A 64 23.93 9.45 -4.32
N GLN A 65 24.75 10.50 -4.36
CA GLN A 65 25.20 11.11 -5.62
C GLN A 65 26.01 10.14 -6.48
N ARG A 66 26.89 9.34 -5.85
CA ARG A 66 27.64 8.29 -6.55
C ARG A 66 26.71 7.23 -7.16
N GLN A 67 25.75 6.74 -6.39
CA GLN A 67 24.77 5.76 -6.87
C GLN A 67 23.93 6.30 -8.03
N GLN A 68 23.53 7.58 -7.97
CA GLN A 68 22.82 8.23 -9.07
C GLN A 68 23.67 8.28 -10.35
N LEU A 69 24.95 8.65 -10.23
CA LEU A 69 25.88 8.68 -11.36
C LEU A 69 26.11 7.28 -11.94
N GLU A 70 26.32 6.28 -11.10
CA GLU A 70 26.48 4.89 -11.51
C GLU A 70 25.26 4.37 -12.28
N SER A 71 24.05 4.70 -11.80
CA SER A 71 22.79 4.39 -12.49
C SER A 71 22.74 5.05 -13.88
N TYR A 72 23.12 6.33 -13.99
CA TYR A 72 23.17 7.01 -15.29
C TYR A 72 24.20 6.40 -16.24
N MET A 73 25.39 6.06 -15.74
CA MET A 73 26.43 5.40 -16.54
C MET A 73 25.99 3.99 -16.99
N ALA A 74 25.34 3.23 -16.11
CA ALA A 74 24.81 1.92 -16.44
C ALA A 74 23.73 1.99 -17.53
N SER A 75 22.79 2.93 -17.42
CA SER A 75 21.75 3.18 -18.43
C SER A 75 22.35 3.61 -19.76
N TYR A 76 23.35 4.50 -19.74
CA TYR A 76 24.09 4.91 -20.94
C TYR A 76 24.78 3.73 -21.62
N ASN A 77 25.52 2.90 -20.86
CA ASN A 77 26.20 1.73 -21.38
C ASN A 77 25.22 0.70 -21.96
N ALA A 78 24.05 0.51 -21.33
CA ALA A 78 22.99 -0.35 -21.84
C ALA A 78 22.39 0.18 -23.15
N ALA A 79 22.16 1.50 -23.26
CA ALA A 79 21.67 2.14 -24.48
C ALA A 79 22.71 2.09 -25.61
N ALA A 80 23.99 2.33 -25.31
CA ALA A 80 25.09 2.20 -26.26
C ALA A 80 25.23 0.75 -26.77
N SER A 81 25.16 -0.24 -25.87
CA SER A 81 25.20 -1.67 -26.24
C SER A 81 24.03 -2.07 -27.14
N ARG A 82 22.84 -1.47 -26.96
CA ARG A 82 21.67 -1.67 -27.85
C ARG A 82 21.83 -1.01 -29.21
N LYS A 83 22.64 0.06 -29.35
CA LYS A 83 22.97 0.65 -30.64
C LYS A 83 24.04 -0.17 -31.38
N ASP A 84 25.04 -0.69 -30.66
CA ASP A 84 26.11 -1.52 -31.25
C ASP A 84 25.64 -2.92 -31.62
N ARG A 85 24.74 -3.53 -30.82
CA ARG A 85 23.90 -4.63 -31.30
C ARG A 85 22.88 -4.06 -32.28
N LYS A 86 23.33 -3.82 -33.52
CA LYS A 86 22.46 -3.76 -34.70
C LYS A 86 21.36 -4.80 -34.51
N TYR A 87 20.13 -4.28 -34.37
CA TYR A 87 18.87 -4.96 -34.69
C TYR A 87 19.12 -6.33 -35.33
N SER A 88 19.19 -7.39 -34.51
CA SER A 88 18.68 -8.65 -35.00
C SER A 88 17.17 -8.42 -34.90
N PRO A 89 16.46 -8.19 -36.02
CA PRO A 89 15.02 -8.04 -35.96
C PRO A 89 14.53 -9.27 -35.19
N VAL A 90 13.73 -9.04 -34.13
CA VAL A 90 12.98 -10.12 -33.50
C VAL A 90 12.40 -10.91 -34.65
N ALA A 91 12.83 -12.16 -34.80
CA ALA A 91 12.34 -13.08 -35.79
C ALA A 91 10.92 -13.47 -35.39
N ALA A 92 10.00 -12.50 -35.49
CA ALA A 92 8.58 -12.74 -35.42
C ALA A 92 8.20 -13.38 -36.75
N SER A 93 8.22 -14.70 -36.77
CA SER A 93 7.52 -15.46 -37.80
C SER A 93 6.02 -15.20 -37.63
N LEU A 94 5.38 -14.64 -38.65
CA LEU A 94 3.93 -14.51 -38.70
C LEU A 94 3.35 -15.91 -38.96
N ILE A 95 3.05 -16.65 -37.90
CA ILE A 95 2.57 -18.05 -37.97
C ILE A 95 1.16 -18.11 -38.58
N ALA A 96 0.38 -17.02 -38.51
CA ALA A 96 -0.94 -16.93 -39.13
C ALA A 96 -1.28 -15.49 -39.53
N GLN A 97 -1.73 -15.29 -40.78
CA GLN A 97 -2.35 -14.04 -41.22
C GLN A 97 -3.73 -13.89 -40.56
N ALA A 98 -4.09 -12.66 -40.18
CA ALA A 98 -5.40 -12.35 -39.63
C ALA A 98 -6.49 -12.73 -40.63
N GLN A 99 -7.27 -13.78 -40.32
CA GLN A 99 -8.46 -14.11 -41.10
C GLN A 99 -9.53 -13.06 -40.80
N VAL A 100 -9.99 -12.37 -41.83
CA VAL A 100 -11.14 -11.48 -41.74
C VAL A 100 -12.35 -12.35 -41.37
N PRO A 101 -13.10 -12.03 -40.30
CA PRO A 101 -14.26 -12.81 -39.91
C PRO A 101 -15.26 -12.87 -41.07
N SER A 102 -15.43 -14.06 -41.67
CA SER A 102 -16.32 -14.28 -42.81
C SER A 102 -17.81 -14.22 -42.45
N GLN A 103 -18.11 -14.11 -41.15
CA GLN A 103 -19.46 -13.96 -40.64
C GLN A 103 -19.53 -12.74 -39.71
N PRO A 104 -20.43 -11.78 -39.99
CA PRO A 104 -20.72 -10.70 -39.07
C PRO A 104 -21.19 -11.28 -37.73
N TYR A 105 -20.46 -11.00 -36.65
CA TYR A 105 -20.82 -11.41 -35.29
C TYR A 105 -22.17 -10.80 -34.83
N PHE A 106 -22.60 -9.73 -35.51
CA PHE A 106 -23.83 -8.98 -35.24
C PHE A 106 -24.39 -8.37 -36.54
N PRO A 107 -25.72 -8.31 -36.76
CA PRO A 107 -26.82 -8.94 -36.01
C PRO A 107 -27.23 -10.32 -36.56
N LYS A 108 -27.62 -11.25 -35.67
CA LYS A 108 -28.14 -12.57 -36.05
C LYS A 108 -29.60 -12.44 -36.51
N ILE A 109 -29.79 -12.16 -37.80
CA ILE A 109 -31.10 -11.85 -38.40
C ILE A 109 -32.13 -12.98 -38.17
N GLY A 110 -31.75 -14.25 -38.35
CA GLY A 110 -32.67 -15.39 -38.22
C GLY A 110 -33.40 -15.46 -36.86
N PRO A 111 -32.67 -15.53 -35.73
CA PRO A 111 -33.29 -15.56 -34.40
C PRO A 111 -34.12 -14.31 -34.08
N ILE A 112 -33.64 -13.11 -34.47
CA ILE A 112 -34.32 -11.85 -34.15
C ILE A 112 -35.66 -11.74 -34.88
N THR A 113 -35.67 -12.03 -36.19
CA THR A 113 -36.89 -11.98 -37.00
C THR A 113 -37.89 -13.06 -36.57
N GLY A 114 -37.43 -14.26 -36.24
CA GLY A 114 -38.29 -15.33 -35.73
C GLY A 114 -38.98 -14.96 -34.41
N ALA A 115 -38.24 -14.41 -33.46
CA ALA A 115 -38.80 -13.94 -32.19
C ALA A 115 -39.83 -12.80 -32.39
N ALA A 116 -39.52 -11.84 -33.26
CA ALA A 116 -40.42 -10.72 -33.56
C ALA A 116 -41.74 -11.19 -34.22
N ALA A 117 -41.67 -12.13 -35.16
CA ALA A 117 -42.84 -12.70 -35.82
C ALA A 117 -43.71 -13.52 -34.84
N ALA A 118 -43.10 -14.32 -33.96
CA ALA A 118 -43.83 -15.06 -32.94
C ALA A 118 -44.52 -14.12 -31.94
N ALA A 119 -43.82 -13.06 -31.51
CA ALA A 119 -44.37 -12.07 -30.59
C ALA A 119 -45.54 -11.30 -31.20
N SER A 120 -45.44 -10.86 -32.46
CA SER A 120 -46.53 -10.14 -33.13
C SER A 120 -47.76 -11.02 -33.33
N LEU A 121 -47.58 -12.29 -33.68
CA LEU A 121 -48.68 -13.24 -33.84
C LEU A 121 -49.37 -13.55 -32.52
N LEU A 122 -48.60 -13.71 -31.43
CA LEU A 122 -49.16 -13.86 -30.08
C LEU A 122 -49.94 -12.62 -29.64
N LEU A 123 -49.40 -11.43 -29.84
CA LEU A 123 -50.09 -10.18 -29.49
C LEU A 123 -51.39 -10.01 -30.30
N MET A 124 -51.38 -10.36 -31.58
CA MET A 124 -52.57 -10.32 -32.42
C MET A 124 -53.62 -11.36 -31.99
N ALA A 125 -53.20 -12.57 -31.63
CA ALA A 125 -54.10 -13.61 -31.10
C ALA A 125 -54.71 -13.20 -29.75
N ILE A 126 -53.90 -12.67 -28.82
CA ILE A 126 -54.39 -12.18 -27.52
C ILE A 126 -55.33 -10.99 -27.72
N GLY A 127 -54.96 -10.03 -28.58
CA GLY A 127 -55.79 -8.85 -28.87
C GLY A 127 -57.13 -9.21 -29.50
N THR A 128 -57.16 -10.16 -30.42
CA THR A 128 -58.41 -10.65 -31.02
C THR A 128 -59.27 -11.38 -30.00
N LEU A 129 -58.71 -12.28 -29.19
CA LEU A 129 -59.45 -12.97 -28.13
C LEU A 129 -60.04 -12.02 -27.09
N LEU A 130 -59.27 -11.02 -26.63
CA LEU A 130 -59.78 -9.99 -25.72
C LEU A 130 -60.85 -9.12 -26.39
N GLY A 131 -60.65 -8.74 -27.66
CA GLY A 131 -61.64 -7.98 -28.42
C GLY A 131 -62.95 -8.74 -28.63
N GLU A 132 -62.91 -10.04 -28.89
CA GLU A 132 -64.11 -10.87 -29.01
C GLU A 132 -64.81 -11.10 -27.66
N LEU A 133 -64.04 -11.23 -26.58
CA LEU A 133 -64.56 -11.37 -25.23
C LEU A 133 -65.27 -10.09 -24.75
N PHE A 134 -64.66 -8.92 -24.94
CA PHE A 134 -65.26 -7.64 -24.53
C PHE A 134 -66.37 -7.14 -25.48
N SER A 135 -66.34 -7.49 -26.77
CA SER A 135 -67.40 -7.09 -27.72
C SER A 135 -68.66 -7.97 -27.68
N GLY A 136 -68.68 -8.99 -26.80
CA GLY A 136 -69.83 -9.89 -26.63
C GLY A 136 -70.09 -10.82 -27.82
N ARG A 137 -69.19 -10.87 -28.81
CA ARG A 137 -69.33 -11.71 -30.00
C ARG A 137 -68.95 -13.18 -29.76
N ALA A 138 -68.16 -13.47 -28.74
CA ALA A 138 -67.85 -14.86 -28.34
C ALA A 138 -69.09 -15.68 -27.92
N MET A 139 -70.20 -15.02 -27.56
CA MET A 139 -71.48 -15.66 -27.18
C MET A 139 -72.46 -15.79 -28.36
N ARG A 140 -72.04 -15.51 -29.62
CA ARG A 140 -72.83 -15.88 -30.79
C ARG A 140 -72.42 -17.27 -31.26
N PRO A 141 -73.35 -18.24 -31.33
CA PRO A 141 -73.02 -19.58 -31.83
C PRO A 141 -72.46 -19.45 -33.25
N ALA A 142 -71.37 -20.18 -33.52
CA ALA A 142 -70.78 -20.25 -34.85
C ALA A 142 -71.87 -20.55 -35.88
N PRO A 143 -71.91 -19.87 -37.04
CA PRO A 143 -72.85 -20.21 -38.11
C PRO A 143 -72.54 -21.64 -38.57
N GLY A 144 -73.34 -22.62 -38.10
CA GLY A 144 -73.13 -24.04 -38.33
C GLY A 144 -73.16 -24.95 -37.10
N ALA A 145 -73.30 -24.43 -35.87
CA ALA A 145 -73.56 -25.27 -34.70
C ALA A 145 -74.97 -25.89 -34.80
N ARG A 146 -75.04 -27.15 -35.28
CA ARG A 146 -76.27 -27.95 -35.29
C ARG A 146 -76.61 -28.33 -33.84
N PHE A 147 -77.70 -27.79 -33.34
CA PHE A 147 -78.36 -28.31 -32.14
C PHE A 147 -79.08 -29.60 -32.54
N GLU A 148 -78.60 -30.75 -32.07
CA GLU A 148 -79.32 -32.02 -32.19
C GLU A 148 -80.61 -31.90 -31.37
N ASN A 149 -81.76 -32.07 -32.00
CA ASN A 149 -83.06 -32.09 -31.32
C ASN A 149 -83.11 -33.34 -30.43
N ILE A 150 -83.28 -33.15 -29.13
CA ILE A 150 -83.52 -34.23 -28.18
C ILE A 150 -84.97 -34.68 -28.40
N GLU A 151 -85.11 -35.92 -28.87
CA GLU A 151 -86.38 -36.58 -29.18
C GLU A 151 -87.27 -36.67 -27.93
N GLN A 152 -88.54 -36.32 -28.10
CA GLN A 152 -89.61 -36.37 -27.10
C GLN A 152 -89.93 -37.82 -26.71
N VAL A 153 -90.24 -38.03 -25.43
CA VAL A 153 -91.19 -39.06 -24.94
C VAL A 153 -92.38 -38.34 -24.34
#